data_AF-A0A945EX60-F1
#
_entry.id   AF-A0A945EX60-F1
#
_cell.length_a   1.000
_cell.length_b   1.000
_cell.length_c   1.000
_cell.angle_alpha   90.00
_cell.angle_beta   90.00
_cell.angle_gamma   90.00
#
_symmetry.space_group_name_H-M   'P 1'
#
loop_
_entity.id
_entity.type
_entity.pdbx_description
1 polymer ?
#
loop_
_entity_poly.entity_id
_entity_poly.type
_entity_poly.pdbx_seq_one_letter_code
_entity_poly.pdbx_strand_id
1 'polypeptide(L)' 'MTQPFHLAIPVQNLEICRTFYRDTLRCKEGRSDTHWVDFNFF' A
#
# COMPACT_ATOMS: atom_id res chain seq x y z
N MET A 1 8.43 -20.75 -7.29
CA MET A 1 9.10 -19.45 -7.43
C MET A 1 8.01 -18.39 -7.40
N THR A 2 7.98 -17.52 -6.39
CA THR A 2 6.98 -16.46 -6.30
C THR A 2 7.37 -15.35 -7.28
N GLN A 3 6.52 -15.07 -8.26
CA GLN A 3 6.75 -13.96 -9.19
C GLN A 3 6.43 -12.64 -8.47
N PRO A 4 7.37 -11.69 -8.38
CA PRO A 4 7.06 -10.38 -7.81
C PRO A 4 6.02 -9.70 -8.71
N PHE A 5 5.04 -9.05 -8.08
CA PHE A 5 4.11 -8.17 -8.77
C PHE A 5 4.10 -6.81 -8.10
N HIS A 6 3.76 -5.78 -8.88
CA HIS A 6 3.55 -4.44 -8.40
C HIS A 6 2.22 -3.94 -8.97
N LEU A 7 1.36 -3.42 -8.10
CA LEU A 7 0.03 -2.96 -8.45
C LEU A 7 -0.18 -1.55 -7.89
N ALA A 8 -0.30 -0.59 -8.81
CA ALA A 8 -0.65 0.79 -8.48
C ALA A 8 -2.13 1.02 -8.78
N ILE A 9 -2.90 1.43 -7.77
CA ILE A 9 -4.33 1.72 -7.90
C ILE A 9 -4.54 3.17 -7.45
N PRO A 10 -5.20 4.03 -8.25
CA PRO A 10 -5.56 5.37 -7.81
C PRO A 10 -6.61 5.29 -6.70
N VAL A 11 -6.43 6.14 -5.68
CA VAL A 11 -7.33 6.19 -4.53
C VAL A 11 -7.89 7.59 -4.36
N GLN A 12 -9.11 7.68 -3.84
CA GLN A 12 -9.77 8.96 -3.60
C GLN A 12 -9.20 9.69 -2.37
N ASN A 13 -8.71 8.94 -1.37
CA ASN A 13 -8.11 9.49 -0.15
C ASN A 13 -6.95 8.61 0.31
N LEU A 14 -5.73 9.17 0.30
CA LEU A 14 -4.50 8.45 0.62
C LEU A 14 -4.50 7.96 2.08
N GLU A 15 -4.94 8.77 3.03
CA GLU A 15 -4.85 8.47 4.45
C GLU A 15 -5.82 7.36 4.88
N ILE A 16 -7.03 7.38 4.33
CA ILE A 16 -8.04 6.32 4.55
C ILE A 16 -7.49 4.99 4.01
N CYS A 17 -6.99 4.98 2.78
CA CYS A 17 -6.43 3.78 2.17
C CYS A 17 -5.19 3.29 2.93
N ARG A 18 -4.27 4.20 3.31
CA ARG A 18 -3.06 3.88 4.09
C ARG A 18 -3.41 3.17 5.38
N THR A 19 -4.40 3.68 6.12
CA THR A 19 -4.89 3.09 7.36
C THR A 19 -5.51 1.71 7.11
N PHE A 20 -6.31 1.56 6.05
CA PHE A 20 -6.87 0.26 5.69
C PHE A 20 -5.79 -0.80 5.39
N TYR A 21 -4.80 -0.47 4.55
CA TYR A 21 -3.74 -1.42 4.20
C TYR A 21 -2.84 -1.75 5.39
N ARG A 22 -2.52 -0.77 6.25
CA ARG A 22 -1.68 -0.96 7.42
C ARG A 22 -2.39 -1.68 8.57
N ASP A 23 -3.62 -1.31 8.89
CA ASP A 23 -4.28 -1.74 10.14
C ASP A 23 -5.26 -2.90 9.90
N THR A 24 -6.01 -2.88 8.79
CA THR A 24 -6.95 -3.94 8.44
C THR A 24 -6.24 -5.11 7.76
N LEU A 25 -5.47 -4.83 6.70
CA LEU A 25 -4.76 -5.87 5.96
C LEU A 25 -3.40 -6.21 6.56
N ARG A 26 -2.92 -5.42 7.53
CA ARG A 26 -1.64 -5.64 8.22
C ARG A 26 -0.44 -5.68 7.27
N CYS A 27 -0.54 -5.00 6.14
CA CYS A 27 0.56 -4.86 5.20
C CYS A 27 1.66 -3.98 5.80
N LYS A 28 2.91 -4.34 5.55
CA LYS A 28 4.04 -3.52 5.99
C LYS A 28 4.16 -2.32 5.07
N GLU A 29 4.10 -1.13 5.65
CA GLU A 29 4.30 0.10 4.90
C GLU A 29 5.76 0.20 4.40
N GLY A 30 5.90 0.61 3.14
CA GLY A 30 7.18 0.76 2.47
C GLY A 30 7.54 2.23 2.27
N ARG A 31 7.78 2.59 1.01
CA ARG A 31 8.09 3.98 0.63
C ARG A 31 6.80 4.79 0.56
N SER A 32 6.89 6.09 0.84
CA SER A 32 5.75 7.00 0.73
C SER A 32 6.19 8.39 0.31
N ASP A 33 5.29 9.12 -0.32
CA ASP A 33 5.38 10.55 -0.62
C ASP A 33 4.03 11.23 -0.30
N THR A 34 3.96 12.53 -0.53
CA THR A 34 2.77 13.38 -0.43
C THR A 34 1.53 12.86 -1.17
N HIS A 35 1.71 12.15 -2.29
CA HIS A 35 0.61 11.70 -3.15
C HIS A 35 0.48 10.17 -3.27
N TRP A 36 1.36 9.37 -2.67
CA TRP A 36 1.32 7.92 -2.80
C TRP A 36 2.02 7.19 -1.63
N VAL A 37 1.66 5.93 -1.42
CA VAL A 37 2.33 5.03 -0.45
C VAL A 37 2.39 3.61 -1.02
N ASP A 38 3.54 2.96 -0.88
CA ASP A 38 3.77 1.55 -1.23
C ASP A 38 3.54 0.67 0.00
N PHE A 39 3.00 -0.54 -0.23
CA PHE A 39 2.85 -1.58 0.77
C PHE A 39 3.50 -2.88 0.32
N ASN A 40 4.11 -3.59 1.27
CA ASN A 40 4.54 -4.96 1.07
C ASN A 40 3.41 -5.92 1.50
N PHE A 41 2.98 -6.76 0.56
CA PHE A 41 1.94 -7.78 0.74
C PHE A 41 2.48 -9.11 1.31
N PHE A 42 3.81 -9.36 1.28
CA PHE A 42 4.43 -10.62 1.72
C PHE A 42 5.72 -10.44 2.51
#